data_AF-A0A1Y5KXH3-F1
#
_entry.id   AF-A0A1Y5KXH3-F1
#
_cell.length_a   1.000
_cell.length_b   1.000
_cell.length_c   1.000
_cell.angle_alpha   90.00
_cell.angle_beta   90.00
_cell.angle_gamma   90.00
#
_symmetry.space_group_name_H-M   'P 1'
#
loop_
_entity.id
_entity.type
_entity.pdbx_description
1 polymer ?
#
loop_
_entity_poly.entity_id
_entity_poly.type
_entity_poly.pdbx_seq_one_letter_code
_entity_poly.pdbx_strand_id
1 'polypeptide(L)'
;MNGCNFSTIRAWPAGSEPYVAPPPDSPYSSRLWITFPDGTAREITEADVPPVPPRIHADRTTGIVRTWSDEEGWGVIDSDATPGGAWAHYSYVEGPGFRFLTPGHQVTFEPESTIGGTQDGYHYRALDVRKVE
;
A
#
# COMPACT_ATOMS: atom_id res chain seq x y z
N MET A 1 17.61 5.56 -14.15
CA MET A 1 18.30 4.95 -12.99
C MET A 1 19.66 5.62 -12.83
N ASN A 2 19.94 6.18 -11.65
CA ASN A 2 20.87 7.30 -11.42
C ASN A 2 22.36 6.90 -11.42
N GLY A 3 22.95 6.55 -12.57
CA GLY A 3 24.42 6.47 -12.72
C GLY A 3 25.11 5.31 -11.99
N CYS A 4 24.37 4.33 -11.46
CA CYS A 4 24.95 3.12 -10.88
C CYS A 4 24.96 1.98 -11.93
N ASN A 5 26.13 1.38 -12.15
CA ASN A 5 26.32 0.28 -13.11
C ASN A 5 26.00 -1.11 -12.55
N PHE A 6 25.69 -1.21 -11.25
CA PHE A 6 25.46 -2.48 -10.57
C PHE A 6 24.22 -2.41 -9.69
N SER A 7 23.48 -3.52 -9.61
CA SER A 7 22.36 -3.71 -8.70
C SER A 7 22.74 -4.68 -7.58
N THR A 8 22.32 -4.36 -6.36
CA THR A 8 22.55 -5.23 -5.21
C THR A 8 21.41 -6.23 -5.12
N ILE A 9 21.69 -7.51 -5.37
CA ILE A 9 20.71 -8.60 -5.27
C ILE A 9 20.56 -9.14 -3.84
N ARG A 10 21.61 -9.01 -3.02
CA ARG A 10 21.65 -9.46 -1.62
C ARG A 10 22.61 -8.57 -0.82
N ALA A 11 22.21 -8.18 0.38
CA ALA A 11 23.02 -7.39 1.31
C ALA A 11 22.75 -7.83 2.75
N TRP A 12 23.77 -7.74 3.59
CA TRP A 12 23.71 -8.07 5.02
C TRP A 12 24.66 -7.18 5.80
N PRO A 13 24.42 -6.98 7.11
CA PRO A 13 25.36 -6.27 7.98
C PRO A 13 26.77 -6.88 7.93
N ALA A 14 27.79 -6.04 8.04
CA ALA A 14 29.17 -6.52 8.10
C ALA A 14 29.36 -7.37 9.37
N GLY A 15 29.84 -8.61 9.21
CA GLY A 15 30.09 -9.54 10.32
C GLY A 15 28.94 -10.50 10.65
N SER A 16 27.77 -10.40 9.98
CA SER A 16 26.72 -11.43 10.06
C SER A 16 26.91 -12.56 9.04
N GLU A 17 26.45 -13.77 9.37
CA GLU A 17 26.47 -14.89 8.42
C GLU A 17 25.60 -14.61 7.19
N PRO A 18 26.05 -14.98 5.97
CA PRO A 18 25.24 -14.86 4.77
C PRO A 18 23.96 -15.70 4.90
N TYR A 19 22.83 -15.13 4.50
CA TYR A 19 21.54 -15.83 4.53
C TYR A 19 21.60 -17.12 3.71
N VAL A 20 21.43 -18.25 4.39
CA VAL A 20 21.22 -19.55 3.75
C VAL A 20 19.73 -19.67 3.45
N ALA A 21 19.38 -19.77 2.17
CA ALA A 21 18.00 -19.95 1.78
C ALA A 21 17.47 -21.27 2.38
N PRO A 22 16.31 -21.26 3.05
CA PRO A 22 15.70 -22.46 3.56
C PRO A 22 15.24 -23.36 2.39
N PRO A 23 14.96 -24.65 2.63
CA PRO A 23 14.43 -25.56 1.61
C PRO A 23 13.23 -24.95 0.86
N PRO A 24 13.04 -25.27 -0.43
CA PRO A 24 11.98 -24.66 -1.26
C PRO A 24 10.56 -24.86 -0.73
N ASP A 25 10.33 -25.91 0.07
CA ASP A 25 9.04 -26.19 0.71
C ASP A 25 8.84 -25.45 2.05
N SER A 26 9.79 -24.59 2.44
CA SER A 26 9.69 -23.83 3.68
C SER A 26 8.65 -22.72 3.56
N PRO A 27 7.89 -22.44 4.63
CA PRO A 27 6.98 -21.30 4.62
C PRO A 27 7.75 -20.01 4.32
N TYR A 28 7.15 -19.14 3.51
CA TYR A 28 7.69 -17.82 3.26
C TYR A 28 7.91 -17.10 4.60
N SER A 29 9.09 -16.52 4.78
CA SER A 29 9.39 -15.67 5.93
C SER A 29 9.99 -14.35 5.44
N SER A 30 9.61 -13.27 6.09
CA SER A 30 10.17 -11.93 5.88
C SER A 30 10.76 -11.42 7.19
N ARG A 31 11.85 -10.66 7.08
CA ARG A 31 12.49 -9.95 8.19
C ARG A 31 12.82 -8.54 7.73
N LEU A 32 12.59 -7.56 8.60
CA LEU A 32 12.86 -6.15 8.31
C LEU A 32 14.04 -5.71 9.17
N TRP A 33 14.97 -4.95 8.58
CA TRP A 33 16.14 -4.41 9.28
C TRP A 33 16.17 -2.90 9.12
N ILE A 34 16.49 -2.19 10.20
CA ILE A 34 16.81 -0.75 10.17
C ILE A 34 18.32 -0.57 10.24
N THR A 35 18.86 0.19 9.29
CA THR A 35 20.29 0.53 9.25
C THR A 35 20.48 1.94 9.79
N PHE A 36 21.44 2.10 10.69
CA PHE A 36 21.77 3.36 11.34
C PHE A 36 22.92 4.08 10.62
N PRO A 37 23.07 5.41 10.80
CA PRO A 37 24.16 6.18 10.17
C PRO A 37 25.58 5.71 10.52
N ASP A 38 25.76 5.02 11.65
CA ASP A 38 27.04 4.45 12.07
C ASP A 38 27.38 3.12 11.37
N GLY A 39 26.51 2.64 10.47
CA GLY A 39 26.68 1.41 9.71
C GLY A 39 26.19 0.15 10.44
N THR A 40 25.69 0.27 11.66
CA THR A 40 25.05 -0.85 12.36
C THR A 40 23.64 -1.08 11.84
N ALA A 41 23.12 -2.30 12.00
CA ALA A 41 21.74 -2.61 11.69
C ALA A 41 21.13 -3.47 12.79
N ARG A 42 19.82 -3.31 13.01
CA ARG A 42 19.04 -4.17 13.90
C ARG A 42 17.78 -4.66 13.21
N GLU A 43 17.35 -5.87 13.55
CA GLU A 43 16.06 -6.39 13.11
C GLU A 43 14.94 -5.58 13.78
N ILE A 44 13.94 -5.21 12.98
CA ILE A 44 12.68 -4.64 13.46
C ILE A 44 11.77 -5.81 13.81
N THR A 45 11.39 -5.90 15.07
CA THR A 45 10.44 -6.89 15.56
C THR A 45 9.03 -6.28 15.63
N GLU A 46 8.02 -7.11 15.85
CA GLU A 46 6.64 -6.63 16.04
C GLU A 46 6.51 -5.62 17.20
N ALA A 47 7.37 -5.72 18.21
CA ALA A 47 7.42 -4.77 19.33
C ALA A 47 7.95 -3.37 18.94
N ASP A 48 8.68 -3.26 17.83
CA ASP A 48 9.21 -2.00 17.31
C ASP A 48 8.20 -1.25 16.43
N VAL A 49 7.19 -1.97 15.93
CA VAL A 49 6.15 -1.38 15.10
C VAL A 49 5.15 -0.73 16.07
N PRO A 50 4.96 0.61 16.02
CA PRO A 50 3.92 1.21 16.82
C PRO A 50 2.59 0.54 16.47
N PRO A 51 1.69 0.32 17.43
CA PRO A 51 0.37 -0.22 17.12
C PRO A 51 -0.20 0.63 16.00
N VAL A 52 -0.60 -0.02 14.90
CA VAL A 52 -1.21 0.69 13.77
C VAL A 52 -2.29 1.55 14.39
N PRO A 53 -2.19 2.90 14.32
CA PRO A 53 -3.21 3.74 14.91
C PRO A 53 -4.55 3.26 14.36
N PRO A 54 -5.60 3.21 15.19
CA PRO A 54 -6.87 2.65 14.75
C PRO A 54 -7.22 3.31 13.43
N ARG A 55 -7.27 2.50 12.37
CA ARG A 55 -7.73 2.98 11.08
C ARG A 55 -9.15 3.42 11.33
N ILE A 56 -9.38 4.72 11.34
CA ILE A 56 -10.73 5.26 11.44
C ILE A 56 -11.35 5.02 10.06
N HIS A 57 -11.78 3.78 9.85
CA HIS A 57 -12.66 3.41 8.77
C HIS A 57 -13.99 4.09 9.09
N ALA A 58 -14.42 5.00 8.22
CA ALA A 58 -15.82 5.39 8.27
C ALA A 58 -16.65 4.23 7.72
N ASP A 59 -17.95 4.23 8.03
CA ASP A 59 -18.88 3.25 7.48
C ASP A 59 -18.74 3.17 5.95
N ARG A 60 -18.85 1.95 5.42
CA ARG A 60 -18.82 1.71 3.98
C ARG A 60 -19.80 2.65 3.29
N THR A 61 -19.32 3.32 2.25
CA THR A 61 -20.10 4.30 1.50
C THR A 61 -20.18 3.91 0.02
N THR A 62 -21.08 4.57 -0.70
CA THR A 62 -21.21 4.48 -2.15
C THR A 62 -20.59 5.71 -2.79
N GLY A 63 -19.99 5.54 -3.96
CA GLY A 63 -19.46 6.64 -4.76
C GLY A 63 -19.42 6.34 -6.25
N ILE A 64 -19.11 7.36 -7.04
CA ILE A 64 -18.96 7.28 -8.49
C ILE A 64 -17.49 7.45 -8.84
N VAL A 65 -16.96 6.57 -9.68
CA VAL A 65 -15.58 6.67 -10.17
C VAL A 65 -15.44 7.92 -11.03
N ARG A 66 -14.67 8.91 -10.58
CA ARG A 66 -14.41 10.16 -11.32
C ARG A 66 -13.41 9.94 -12.44
N THR A 67 -12.28 9.30 -12.11
CA THR A 67 -11.18 9.04 -13.04
C THR A 67 -10.47 7.75 -12.67
N TRP A 68 -9.86 7.12 -13.66
CA TRP A 68 -9.03 5.94 -13.49
C TRP A 68 -7.95 5.89 -14.56
N SER A 69 -6.71 5.61 -14.16
CA SER A 69 -5.59 5.33 -15.06
C SER A 69 -5.25 3.85 -14.99
N ASP A 70 -5.47 3.12 -16.08
CA ASP A 70 -5.14 1.69 -16.17
C ASP A 70 -3.63 1.43 -16.17
N GLU A 71 -2.84 2.35 -16.71
CA GLU A 71 -1.38 2.22 -16.76
C GLU A 71 -0.76 2.39 -15.37
N GLU A 72 -1.25 3.38 -14.61
CA GLU A 72 -0.72 3.72 -13.29
C GLU A 72 -1.46 2.99 -12.15
N GLY A 73 -2.59 2.34 -12.44
CA GLY A 73 -3.35 1.53 -11.49
C GLY A 73 -4.00 2.31 -10.36
N TRP A 74 -4.35 3.59 -10.58
CA TRP A 74 -5.02 4.42 -9.58
C TRP A 74 -6.13 5.28 -10.18
N GLY A 75 -6.99 5.80 -9.32
CA GLY A 75 -8.06 6.72 -9.68
C GLY A 75 -8.66 7.44 -8.49
N VAL A 76 -9.81 8.09 -8.73
CA VAL A 76 -10.53 8.88 -7.71
C VAL A 76 -12.00 8.51 -7.73
N ILE A 77 -12.58 8.32 -6.55
CA ILE A 77 -14.01 8.07 -6.35
C ILE A 77 -14.64 9.26 -5.63
N ASP A 78 -15.73 9.77 -6.19
CA ASP A 78 -16.53 10.83 -5.59
C ASP A 78 -17.64 10.25 -4.72
N SER A 79 -17.74 10.76 -3.50
CA SER A 79 -18.80 10.42 -2.54
C SER A 79 -19.01 11.60 -1.60
N ASP A 80 -20.24 11.81 -1.16
CA ASP A 80 -20.58 12.84 -0.16
C ASP A 80 -19.83 12.61 1.17
N ALA A 81 -19.50 11.35 1.47
CA ALA A 81 -18.74 10.98 2.67
C ALA A 81 -17.23 11.33 2.56
N THR A 82 -16.72 11.60 1.36
CA THR A 82 -15.31 11.94 1.11
C THR A 82 -15.20 13.21 0.26
N PRO A 83 -15.46 14.40 0.84
CA PRO A 83 -15.34 15.67 0.12
C PRO A 83 -13.95 15.85 -0.48
N GLY A 84 -13.90 16.25 -1.76
CA GLY A 84 -12.65 16.35 -2.52
C GLY A 84 -12.26 15.07 -3.29
N GLY A 85 -12.89 13.94 -2.96
CA GLY A 85 -12.68 12.64 -3.60
C GLY A 85 -11.76 11.73 -2.79
N ALA A 86 -12.00 10.42 -2.92
CA ALA A 86 -11.19 9.37 -2.33
C ALA A 86 -10.23 8.80 -3.38
N TRP A 87 -8.93 8.84 -3.10
CA TRP A 87 -7.92 8.19 -3.93
C TRP A 87 -8.04 6.66 -3.84
N ALA A 88 -7.99 5.96 -4.95
CA ALA A 88 -8.13 4.52 -5.04
C ALA A 88 -6.95 3.88 -5.78
N HIS A 89 -6.49 2.72 -5.31
CA HIS A 89 -5.46 1.90 -5.96
C HIS A 89 -6.04 0.57 -6.42
N TYR A 90 -5.48 -0.02 -7.48
CA TYR A 90 -5.91 -1.33 -7.98
C TYR A 90 -5.84 -2.42 -6.91
N SER A 91 -4.88 -2.33 -5.99
CA SER A 91 -4.70 -3.34 -4.92
C SER A 91 -5.85 -3.36 -3.91
N TYR A 92 -6.66 -2.30 -3.85
CA TYR A 92 -7.81 -2.21 -2.96
C TYR A 92 -9.13 -2.55 -3.67
N VAL A 93 -9.13 -2.73 -4.99
CA VAL A 93 -10.32 -3.16 -5.75
C VAL A 93 -10.49 -4.67 -5.59
N GLU A 94 -11.71 -5.19 -5.40
CA GLU A 94 -12.03 -6.62 -5.24
C GLU A 94 -12.11 -7.41 -6.57
N GLY A 95 -11.77 -8.71 -6.57
CA GLY A 95 -11.61 -9.60 -7.74
C GLY A 95 -10.29 -10.41 -7.80
N PRO A 96 -9.92 -10.97 -8.96
CA PRO A 96 -8.58 -11.51 -9.24
C PRO A 96 -7.75 -10.63 -10.22
N GLY A 97 -6.45 -10.87 -10.34
CA GLY A 97 -5.58 -10.26 -11.37
C GLY A 97 -5.42 -8.73 -11.28
N PHE A 98 -4.96 -8.12 -12.38
CA PHE A 98 -4.88 -6.66 -12.53
C PHE A 98 -6.28 -6.07 -12.59
N ARG A 99 -6.54 -5.00 -11.82
CA ARG A 99 -7.89 -4.50 -11.58
C ARG A 99 -8.00 -3.03 -11.89
N PHE A 100 -9.17 -2.69 -12.40
CA PHE A 100 -9.47 -1.35 -12.84
C PHE A 100 -10.90 -0.98 -12.49
N LEU A 101 -11.13 0.32 -12.41
CA LEU A 101 -12.46 0.91 -12.27
C LEU A 101 -12.80 1.65 -13.55
N THR A 102 -14.10 1.72 -13.85
CA THR A 102 -14.57 2.42 -15.04
C THR A 102 -15.14 3.78 -14.62
N PRO A 103 -14.62 4.91 -15.14
CA PRO A 103 -15.20 6.22 -14.86
C PRO A 103 -16.70 6.25 -15.13
N GLY A 104 -17.45 6.90 -14.24
CA GLY A 104 -18.91 6.96 -14.23
C GLY A 104 -19.60 5.76 -13.58
N HIS A 105 -18.91 4.66 -13.28
CA HIS A 105 -19.53 3.52 -12.61
C HIS A 105 -19.65 3.74 -11.10
N GLN A 106 -20.69 3.17 -10.52
CA GLN A 106 -20.92 3.16 -9.09
C GLN A 106 -20.12 2.04 -8.41
N VAL A 107 -19.54 2.36 -7.25
CA VAL A 107 -18.79 1.44 -6.41
C VAL A 107 -19.16 1.63 -4.94
N THR A 108 -18.90 0.62 -4.13
CA THR A 108 -18.89 0.74 -2.67
C THR A 108 -17.47 0.60 -2.15
N PHE A 109 -17.12 1.32 -1.08
CA PHE A 109 -15.78 1.30 -0.52
C PHE A 109 -15.76 1.74 0.95
N GLU A 110 -14.69 1.40 1.64
CA GLU A 110 -14.41 1.85 3.00
C GLU A 110 -13.47 3.07 2.95
N PRO A 111 -13.96 4.26 3.31
CA PRO A 111 -13.13 5.45 3.32
C PRO A 111 -12.18 5.45 4.52
N GLU A 112 -10.94 5.82 4.28
CA GLU A 112 -9.93 6.05 5.30
C GLU A 112 -9.39 7.47 5.19
N SER A 113 -9.37 8.21 6.30
CA SER A 113 -8.77 9.55 6.35
C SER A 113 -7.25 9.46 6.48
N THR A 114 -6.51 10.23 5.67
CA THR A 114 -5.05 10.29 5.78
C THR A 114 -4.63 11.17 6.96
N ILE A 115 -4.05 10.58 8.00
CA ILE A 115 -3.55 11.32 9.16
C ILE A 115 -2.18 11.93 8.84
N GLY A 116 -2.03 13.24 9.03
CA GLY A 116 -0.74 13.93 8.92
C GLY A 116 -0.31 14.32 7.50
N GLY A 117 -1.20 14.26 6.51
CA GLY A 117 -0.91 14.68 5.14
C GLY A 117 -2.00 14.32 4.13
N THR A 118 -1.62 14.24 2.86
CA THR A 118 -2.47 13.82 1.73
C THR A 118 -1.76 12.72 0.95
N GLN A 119 -2.53 11.82 0.35
CA GLN A 119 -2.02 10.91 -0.68
C GLN A 119 -2.29 11.52 -2.05
N ASP A 120 -1.22 11.93 -2.76
CA ASP A 120 -1.29 12.59 -4.07
C ASP A 120 -2.26 13.79 -4.11
N GLY A 121 -2.37 14.52 -2.99
CA GLY A 121 -3.27 15.66 -2.82
C GLY A 121 -4.68 15.33 -2.32
N TYR A 122 -5.00 14.05 -2.08
CA TYR A 122 -6.29 13.62 -1.52
C TYR A 122 -6.22 13.33 -0.03
N HIS A 123 -7.25 13.74 0.71
CA HIS A 123 -7.37 13.53 2.15
C HIS A 123 -7.97 12.17 2.52
N TYR A 124 -8.52 11.45 1.54
CA TYR A 124 -9.19 10.18 1.74
C TYR A 124 -8.65 9.12 0.79
N ARG A 125 -8.61 7.88 1.28
CA ARG A 125 -8.31 6.69 0.50
C ARG A 125 -9.52 5.78 0.49
N ALA A 126 -9.75 5.14 -0.64
CA ALA A 126 -10.78 4.12 -0.80
C ALA A 126 -10.15 2.73 -0.61
N LEU A 127 -10.58 2.05 0.44
CA LEU A 127 -10.20 0.67 0.75
C LEU A 127 -11.36 -0.28 0.42
N ASP A 128 -11.05 -1.56 0.21
CA ASP A 128 -12.01 -2.62 -0.12
C ASP A 128 -13.11 -2.17 -1.11
N VAL A 129 -12.67 -1.71 -2.28
CA VAL A 129 -13.51 -1.15 -3.34
C VAL A 129 -14.19 -2.27 -4.11
N ARG A 130 -15.51 -2.22 -4.21
CA ARG A 130 -16.34 -3.23 -4.88
C ARG A 130 -17.23 -2.59 -5.91
N LYS A 131 -17.29 -3.18 -7.11
CA LYS A 131 -18.19 -2.75 -8.17
C LYS A 131 -19.62 -3.09 -7.77
N VAL A 132 -20.55 -2.17 -7.96
CA VAL A 132 -21.99 -2.46 -7.82
C VAL A 132 -22.45 -3.05 -9.15
N GLU A 133 -23.09 -4.22 -9.10
CA GLU A 133 -23.68 -4.87 -10.29
C GLU A 133 -24.87 -4.09 -10.84
#